data_AF-A0A7Y3R5Z5-F1
#
_entry.id   AF-A0A7Y3R5Z5-F1
#
_cell.length_a   1.000
_cell.length_b   1.000
_cell.length_c   1.000
_cell.angle_alpha   90.00
_cell.angle_beta   90.00
_cell.angle_gamma   90.00
#
_symmetry.space_group_name_H-M   'P 1'
#
loop_
_entity.id
_entity.type
_entity.pdbx_description
1 polymer ?
#
loop_
_entity_poly.entity_id
_entity_poly.type
_entity_poly.pdbx_seq_one_letter_code
_entity_poly.pdbx_strand_id
1 'polypeptide(L)'
;MDWKTFTVEIVKAVAWPLVVAVIAFQLKDKISELLPRIKKLKHKDTELEFAEGVSKLVREQEAEGNHQPEVPVTNEVQERYNFLLKLADISPRSAVLEAFREIEHASASTISKLSAEPSAHGGKSPLSIQRQLSELALTKNEVKMFNQLRVLRNKAAHDRDFNLHGMPIEAYIDLSLSLANRISLAGTEL
;
A
#
# COMPACT_ATOMS: atom_id res chain seq x y z
N MET A 1 49.58 -34.28 -27.09
CA MET A 1 48.27 -34.14 -27.77
C MET A 1 48.52 -33.70 -29.19
N ASP A 2 47.76 -34.24 -30.13
CA ASP A 2 47.78 -33.77 -31.52
C ASP A 2 47.26 -32.33 -31.60
N TRP A 3 47.94 -31.47 -32.35
CA TRP A 3 47.57 -30.04 -32.54
C TRP A 3 46.12 -29.87 -33.01
N LYS A 4 45.64 -30.81 -33.83
CA LYS A 4 44.26 -30.86 -34.31
C LYS A 4 43.27 -31.08 -33.16
N THR A 5 43.62 -31.94 -32.21
CA THR A 5 42.78 -32.26 -31.05
C THR A 5 42.63 -31.07 -30.11
N PHE A 6 43.71 -30.32 -29.88
CA PHE A 6 43.69 -29.10 -29.06
C PHE A 6 42.76 -28.03 -29.63
N THR A 7 42.78 -27.83 -30.95
CA THR A 7 41.91 -26.87 -31.63
C THR A 7 40.42 -27.25 -31.50
N VAL A 8 40.11 -28.55 -31.62
CA VAL A 8 38.73 -29.06 -31.48
C VAL A 8 38.20 -28.86 -30.04
N GLU A 9 39.02 -29.11 -29.03
CA GLU A 9 38.66 -28.92 -27.62
C GLU A 9 38.35 -27.44 -27.31
N ILE A 10 39.16 -26.50 -27.81
CA ILE A 10 38.91 -25.06 -27.65
C ILE A 10 37.61 -24.63 -28.34
N VAL A 11 37.39 -25.07 -29.58
CA VAL A 11 36.16 -24.71 -30.31
C VAL A 11 34.93 -25.25 -29.59
N LYS A 12 34.97 -26.48 -29.07
CA LYS A 12 33.87 -27.04 -28.26
C LYS A 12 33.61 -26.22 -27.01
N ALA A 13 34.66 -25.76 -26.32
CA ALA A 13 34.53 -24.95 -25.11
C ALA A 13 33.98 -23.54 -25.39
N VAL A 14 34.34 -22.93 -26.52
CA VAL A 14 33.97 -21.54 -26.86
C VAL A 14 32.68 -21.44 -27.67
N ALA A 15 32.28 -22.49 -28.39
CA ALA A 15 31.08 -22.49 -29.23
C ALA A 15 29.81 -22.12 -28.44
N TRP A 16 29.61 -22.71 -27.27
CA TRP A 16 28.40 -22.44 -26.46
C TRP A 16 28.39 -21.01 -25.87
N PRO A 17 29.47 -20.51 -25.23
CA PRO A 17 29.56 -19.12 -24.82
C PRO A 17 29.33 -18.12 -25.96
N LEU A 18 29.90 -18.39 -27.15
CA LEU A 18 29.74 -17.52 -28.30
C LEU A 18 28.29 -17.47 -28.80
N VAL A 19 27.63 -18.63 -28.88
CA VAL A 19 26.21 -18.71 -29.27
C VAL A 19 25.34 -17.96 -28.26
N VAL A 20 25.56 -18.14 -26.96
CA VAL A 20 24.82 -17.41 -25.91
C VAL A 20 25.05 -15.90 -26.02
N ALA A 21 26.30 -15.46 -26.26
CA ALA A 21 26.62 -14.05 -26.43
C ALA A 21 25.94 -13.44 -27.66
N VAL A 22 25.93 -14.14 -28.80
CA VAL A 22 25.25 -13.69 -30.03
C VAL A 22 23.73 -13.61 -29.83
N ILE A 23 23.13 -14.60 -29.17
CA ILE A 23 21.69 -14.58 -28.83
C ILE A 23 21.40 -13.39 -27.90
N ALA A 24 22.17 -13.22 -26.82
CA ALA A 24 21.98 -12.11 -25.88
C ALA A 24 22.12 -10.75 -26.59
N PHE A 25 23.09 -10.60 -27.49
CA PHE A 25 23.31 -9.36 -28.22
C PHE A 25 22.18 -9.03 -29.20
N GLN A 26 21.57 -10.04 -29.85
CA GLN A 26 20.42 -9.83 -30.73
C GLN A 26 19.11 -9.58 -29.96
N LEU A 27 18.97 -10.18 -28.77
CA LEU A 27 17.74 -10.05 -27.98
C LEU A 27 17.72 -8.83 -27.06
N LYS A 28 18.88 -8.26 -26.69
CA LYS A 28 18.96 -7.13 -25.74
C LYS A 28 18.06 -5.96 -26.16
N ASP A 29 18.03 -5.65 -27.46
CA ASP A 29 17.30 -4.50 -27.99
C ASP A 29 15.79 -4.77 -27.94
N LYS A 30 15.36 -5.98 -28.32
CA LYS A 30 13.96 -6.43 -28.23
C LYS A 30 13.45 -6.49 -26.79
N ILE A 31 14.29 -6.93 -25.83
CA ILE A 31 13.93 -6.98 -24.41
C ILE A 31 13.77 -5.56 -23.85
N SER A 32 14.67 -4.65 -24.21
CA SER A 32 14.63 -3.24 -23.80
C SER A 32 13.34 -2.55 -24.26
N GLU A 33 12.84 -2.86 -25.46
CA GLU A 33 11.58 -2.31 -25.96
C GLU A 33 10.33 -2.86 -25.26
N LEU A 34 10.36 -4.10 -24.78
CA LEU A 34 9.22 -4.76 -24.13
C LEU A 34 9.11 -4.44 -22.64
N LEU A 35 10.23 -4.18 -21.96
CA LEU A 35 10.28 -3.86 -20.53
C LEU A 35 9.35 -2.70 -20.13
N PRO A 36 9.31 -1.55 -20.86
CA PRO A 36 8.38 -0.47 -20.57
C PRO A 36 6.91 -0.86 -20.69
N ARG A 37 6.55 -1.76 -21.61
CA ARG A 37 5.16 -2.20 -21.81
C ARG A 37 4.67 -3.04 -20.65
N ILE A 38 5.51 -3.96 -20.17
CA ILE A 38 5.21 -4.80 -19.01
C ILE A 38 5.06 -3.95 -17.74
N LYS A 39 5.94 -2.94 -17.56
CA LYS A 39 5.81 -1.99 -16.45
C LYS A 39 4.47 -1.25 -16.51
N LYS A 40 4.13 -0.65 -17.66
CA LYS A 40 2.85 0.07 -17.84
C LYS A 40 1.62 -0.79 -17.55
N LEU A 41 1.62 -2.06 -17.97
CA LEU A 41 0.53 -2.99 -17.64
C LEU A 41 0.44 -3.24 -16.14
N LYS A 42 1.56 -3.56 -15.50
CA LYS A 42 1.61 -3.78 -14.05
C LYS A 42 1.13 -2.57 -13.23
N HIS A 43 1.46 -1.35 -13.66
CA HIS A 43 0.97 -0.11 -13.04
C HIS A 43 -0.54 0.01 -13.15
N LYS A 44 -1.11 -0.21 -14.35
CA LYS A 44 -2.56 -0.19 -14.55
C LYS A 44 -3.29 -1.26 -13.74
N ASP A 45 -2.74 -2.47 -13.65
CA ASP A 45 -3.32 -3.54 -12.84
C ASP A 45 -3.31 -3.15 -11.35
N THR A 46 -2.23 -2.50 -10.91
CA THR A 46 -2.09 -2.03 -9.53
C THR A 46 -3.11 -0.94 -9.18
N GLU A 47 -3.29 0.04 -10.07
CA GLU A 47 -4.28 1.11 -9.96
C GLU A 47 -5.72 0.56 -9.96
N LEU A 48 -6.02 -0.39 -10.84
CA LEU A 48 -7.33 -1.03 -10.93
C LEU A 48 -7.66 -1.79 -9.64
N GLU A 49 -6.75 -2.67 -9.20
CA GLU A 49 -6.96 -3.43 -7.97
C GLU A 49 -7.05 -2.52 -6.72
N PHE A 50 -6.40 -1.35 -6.74
CA PHE A 50 -6.59 -0.35 -5.70
C PHE A 50 -8.01 0.22 -5.73
N ALA A 51 -8.48 0.68 -6.91
CA ALA A 51 -9.81 1.25 -7.08
C ALA A 51 -10.93 0.25 -6.72
N GLU A 52 -10.77 -1.01 -7.12
CA GLU A 52 -11.66 -2.10 -6.73
C GLU A 52 -11.65 -2.34 -5.22
N GLY A 53 -10.47 -2.34 -4.60
CA GLY A 53 -10.34 -2.52 -3.15
C GLY A 53 -11.01 -1.40 -2.34
N VAL A 54 -10.88 -0.15 -2.77
CA VAL A 54 -11.58 0.99 -2.15
C VAL A 54 -13.09 0.86 -2.36
N SER A 55 -13.52 0.59 -3.59
CA SER A 55 -14.94 0.42 -3.91
C SER A 55 -15.59 -0.70 -3.09
N LYS A 56 -14.84 -1.79 -2.85
CA LYS A 56 -15.28 -2.89 -1.98
C LYS A 56 -15.44 -2.41 -0.53
N LEU A 57 -14.50 -1.64 0.00
CA LEU A 57 -14.58 -1.08 1.34
C LEU A 57 -15.81 -0.17 1.52
N VAL A 58 -16.06 0.72 0.56
CA VAL A 58 -17.24 1.61 0.58
C VAL A 58 -18.52 0.78 0.64
N ARG A 59 -18.67 -0.23 -0.23
CA ARG A 59 -19.83 -1.13 -0.24
C ARG A 59 -19.99 -1.91 1.07
N GLU A 60 -18.89 -2.35 1.66
CA GLU A 60 -18.91 -3.05 2.96
C GLU A 60 -19.38 -2.13 4.08
N GLN A 61 -18.96 -0.86 4.10
CA GLN A 61 -19.46 0.14 5.06
C GLN A 61 -20.95 0.44 4.87
N GLU A 62 -21.39 0.66 3.62
CA GLU A 62 -22.80 0.91 3.28
C GLU A 62 -23.71 -0.26 3.69
N ALA A 63 -23.28 -1.50 3.42
CA ALA A 63 -24.05 -2.71 3.73
C ALA A 63 -24.22 -2.95 5.23
N GLU A 64 -23.28 -2.47 6.05
CA GLU A 64 -23.32 -2.61 7.51
C GLU A 64 -24.29 -1.62 8.17
N GLY A 65 -24.99 -0.78 7.38
CA GLY A 65 -25.84 0.30 7.91
C GLY A 65 -25.02 1.37 8.64
N ASN A 66 -23.70 1.28 8.56
CA ASN A 66 -22.76 2.29 8.97
C ASN A 66 -22.73 3.34 7.85
N HIS A 67 -23.88 4.00 7.64
CA HIS A 67 -23.86 5.34 7.08
C HIS A 67 -22.86 6.08 7.94
N GLN A 68 -21.76 6.48 7.32
CA GLN A 68 -20.71 7.29 7.89
C GLN A 68 -21.30 8.11 9.04
N PRO A 69 -20.93 7.82 10.30
CA PRO A 69 -21.53 8.57 11.37
C PRO A 69 -21.35 10.04 11.01
N GLU A 70 -22.43 10.83 11.13
CA GLU A 70 -22.34 12.29 11.27
C GLU A 70 -21.54 12.55 12.55
N VAL A 71 -20.27 12.12 12.60
CA VAL A 71 -19.34 12.57 13.59
C VAL A 71 -19.15 14.02 13.20
N PRO A 72 -19.41 14.97 14.11
CA PRO A 72 -19.27 16.37 13.79
C PRO A 72 -17.87 16.57 13.21
N VAL A 73 -17.83 16.88 11.91
CA VAL A 73 -16.57 17.10 11.22
C VAL A 73 -16.00 18.32 11.90
N THR A 74 -15.03 18.09 12.79
CA THR A 74 -14.32 19.21 13.41
C THR A 74 -13.64 19.96 12.27
N ASN A 75 -13.51 21.28 12.41
CA ASN A 75 -12.83 22.09 11.39
C ASN A 75 -11.45 21.50 11.06
N GLU A 76 -10.77 20.91 12.04
CA GLU A 76 -9.50 20.21 11.89
C GLU A 76 -9.56 18.97 10.97
N VAL A 77 -10.58 18.11 11.11
CA VAL A 77 -10.74 16.93 10.24
C VAL A 77 -11.03 17.34 8.80
N GLN A 78 -11.88 18.38 8.60
CA GLN A 78 -12.17 18.89 7.26
C GLN A 78 -10.93 19.55 6.62
N GLU A 79 -10.16 20.31 7.38
CA GLU A 79 -8.91 20.90 6.92
C GLU A 79 -7.91 19.82 6.54
N ARG A 80 -7.80 18.75 7.33
CA ARG A 80 -6.92 17.62 7.03
C ARG A 80 -7.35 16.89 5.77
N TYR A 81 -8.65 16.65 5.58
CA TYR A 81 -9.21 16.08 4.36
C TYR A 81 -8.87 16.92 3.13
N ASN A 82 -9.12 18.24 3.19
CA ASN A 82 -8.83 19.16 2.10
C ASN A 82 -7.33 19.23 1.78
N PHE A 83 -6.46 19.15 2.80
CA PHE A 83 -5.02 19.06 2.61
C PHE A 83 -4.63 17.78 1.86
N LEU A 84 -5.18 16.63 2.25
CA LEU A 84 -4.90 15.33 1.61
C LEU A 84 -5.41 15.28 0.17
N LEU A 85 -6.54 15.93 -0.13
CA LEU A 85 -7.01 16.09 -1.51
C LEU A 85 -6.04 16.91 -2.36
N LYS A 86 -5.59 18.07 -1.88
CA LYS A 86 -4.58 18.88 -2.58
C LYS A 86 -3.27 18.12 -2.74
N LEU A 87 -2.90 17.31 -1.75
CA LEU A 87 -1.72 16.45 -1.85
C LEU A 87 -1.91 15.36 -2.91
N ALA A 88 -3.12 14.83 -3.07
CA ALA A 88 -3.42 13.82 -4.08
C ALA A 88 -3.29 14.37 -5.50
N ASP A 89 -3.63 15.63 -5.73
CA ASP A 89 -3.43 16.29 -7.03
C ASP A 89 -1.95 16.36 -7.44
N ILE A 90 -1.05 16.43 -6.45
CA ILE A 90 0.41 16.50 -6.66
C ILE A 90 1.03 15.10 -6.66
N SER A 91 0.64 14.25 -5.71
CA SER A 91 1.16 12.90 -5.49
C SER A 91 0.09 12.03 -4.84
N PRO A 92 -0.70 11.28 -5.64
CA PRO A 92 -1.67 10.29 -5.15
C PRO A 92 -1.07 9.32 -4.14
N ARG A 93 0.16 8.87 -4.42
CA ARG A 93 0.91 7.96 -3.56
C ARG A 93 1.15 8.56 -2.19
N SER A 94 1.58 9.82 -2.14
CA SER A 94 1.83 10.51 -0.87
C SER A 94 0.53 10.71 -0.10
N ALA A 95 -0.56 11.09 -0.77
CA ALA A 95 -1.86 11.25 -0.12
C ALA A 95 -2.35 9.95 0.52
N VAL A 96 -2.23 8.81 -0.17
CA VAL A 96 -2.57 7.48 0.39
C VAL A 96 -1.71 7.14 1.61
N LEU A 97 -0.39 7.36 1.52
CA LEU A 97 0.52 7.11 2.64
C LEU A 97 0.20 8.00 3.85
N GLU A 98 -0.05 9.29 3.62
CA GLU A 98 -0.37 10.27 4.66
C GLU A 98 -1.75 10.03 5.28
N ALA A 99 -2.75 9.66 4.49
CA ALA A 99 -4.07 9.30 5.01
C ALA A 99 -4.00 8.08 5.94
N PHE A 100 -3.25 7.04 5.57
CA PHE A 100 -3.07 5.88 6.45
C PHE A 100 -2.25 6.23 7.71
N ARG A 101 -1.35 7.22 7.62
CA ARG A 101 -0.55 7.67 8.76
C ARG A 101 -1.41 8.26 9.88
N GLU A 102 -2.57 8.85 9.56
CA GLU A 102 -3.55 9.28 10.56
C GLU A 102 -4.07 8.11 11.40
N ILE A 103 -4.35 6.98 10.76
CA ILE A 103 -4.74 5.75 11.44
C ILE A 103 -3.60 5.29 12.36
N GLU A 104 -2.35 5.28 11.88
CA GLU A 104 -1.18 4.87 12.68
C GLU A 104 -0.98 5.78 13.91
N HIS A 105 -1.14 7.09 13.74
CA HIS A 105 -1.06 8.06 14.84
C HIS A 105 -2.19 7.86 15.85
N ALA A 106 -3.44 7.77 15.39
CA ALA A 106 -4.58 7.51 16.26
C ALA A 106 -4.39 6.20 17.04
N SER A 107 -3.99 5.13 16.34
CA SER A 107 -3.69 3.82 16.91
C SER A 107 -2.64 3.90 18.02
N ALA A 108 -1.49 4.50 17.74
CA ALA A 108 -0.40 4.63 18.71
C ALA A 108 -0.83 5.46 19.93
N SER A 109 -1.57 6.55 19.71
CA SER A 109 -2.07 7.41 20.77
C SER A 109 -3.07 6.68 21.67
N THR A 110 -4.03 5.96 21.09
CA THR A 110 -5.07 5.22 21.83
C THR A 110 -4.45 4.07 22.62
N ILE A 111 -3.55 3.29 22.02
CA ILE A 111 -2.81 2.23 22.73
C ILE A 111 -2.05 2.80 23.92
N SER A 112 -1.36 3.94 23.74
CA SER A 112 -0.58 4.57 24.82
C SER A 112 -1.44 5.08 25.98
N LYS A 113 -2.69 5.47 25.71
CA LYS A 113 -3.65 5.89 26.74
C LYS A 113 -4.24 4.71 27.50
N LEU A 114 -4.56 3.62 26.79
CA LEU A 114 -5.22 2.44 27.34
C LEU A 114 -4.25 1.48 28.05
N SER A 115 -2.96 1.52 27.70
CA SER A 115 -1.95 0.65 28.32
C SER A 115 -1.34 1.33 29.54
N ALA A 116 -1.61 0.81 30.74
CA ALA A 116 -1.08 1.34 32.01
C ALA A 116 0.45 1.16 32.16
N GLU A 117 1.07 0.31 31.33
CA GLU A 117 2.51 0.08 31.31
C GLU A 117 3.11 0.64 30.02
N PRO A 118 4.15 1.49 30.07
CA PRO A 118 4.93 1.84 28.90
C PRO A 118 5.61 0.56 28.45
N SER A 119 5.05 -0.14 27.46
CA SER A 119 5.61 -1.39 26.98
C SER A 119 7.04 -1.13 26.48
N ALA A 120 8.02 -1.46 27.33
CA ALA A 120 9.44 -1.21 27.08
C ALA A 120 9.94 -1.95 25.83
N HIS A 121 9.19 -2.92 25.30
CA HIS A 121 9.60 -3.77 24.17
C HIS A 121 8.43 -4.18 23.22
N GLY A 122 7.33 -3.43 23.17
CA GLY A 122 6.20 -3.72 22.26
C GLY A 122 6.44 -3.18 20.86
N GLY A 123 6.90 -4.02 19.93
CA GLY A 123 7.35 -3.60 18.60
C GLY A 123 6.37 -2.69 17.86
N LYS A 124 6.90 -1.66 17.19
CA LYS A 124 6.23 -0.70 16.29
C LYS A 124 5.69 -1.35 15.00
N SER A 125 5.36 -2.64 15.03
CA SER A 125 4.89 -3.38 13.87
C SER A 125 3.40 -3.12 13.67
N PRO A 126 2.92 -2.84 12.45
CA PRO A 126 1.50 -2.69 12.18
C PRO A 126 0.64 -3.87 12.65
N LEU A 127 1.23 -5.08 12.73
CA LEU A 127 0.54 -6.29 13.21
C LEU A 127 0.35 -6.32 14.73
N SER A 128 1.31 -5.82 15.51
CA SER A 128 1.17 -5.73 16.98
C SER A 128 0.18 -4.63 17.36
N ILE A 129 0.20 -3.50 16.64
CA ILE A 129 -0.77 -2.41 16.79
C ILE A 129 -2.19 -2.91 16.52
N GLN A 130 -2.39 -3.64 15.42
CA GLN A 130 -3.68 -4.20 15.07
C GLN A 130 -4.19 -5.19 16.13
N ARG A 131 -3.32 -6.06 16.64
CA ARG A 131 -3.70 -7.03 17.68
C ARG A 131 -4.14 -6.32 18.96
N GLN A 132 -3.39 -5.33 19.42
CA GLN A 132 -3.74 -4.56 20.61
C GLN A 132 -5.06 -3.81 20.42
N LEU A 133 -5.27 -3.16 19.27
CA LEU A 133 -6.54 -2.47 18.99
C LEU A 133 -7.74 -3.41 18.86
N SER A 134 -7.54 -4.63 18.33
CA SER A 134 -8.61 -5.63 18.23
C SER A 134 -9.09 -6.15 19.59
N GLU A 135 -8.22 -6.09 20.60
CA GLU A 135 -8.52 -6.50 21.97
C GLU A 135 -9.11 -5.34 22.79
N LEU A 136 -8.81 -4.09 22.43
CA LEU A 136 -9.06 -2.92 23.27
C LEU A 136 -10.14 -1.96 22.77
N ALA A 137 -10.33 -1.80 21.45
CA ALA A 137 -11.03 -0.62 20.92
C ALA A 137 -11.86 -0.86 19.65
N LEU A 138 -11.52 -1.87 18.84
CA LEU A 138 -12.10 -2.07 17.51
C LEU A 138 -12.98 -3.32 17.41
N THR A 139 -14.09 -3.18 16.71
CA THR A 139 -14.95 -4.27 16.24
C THR A 139 -14.26 -5.11 15.17
N LYS A 140 -14.78 -6.32 14.92
CA LYS A 140 -14.26 -7.21 13.87
C LYS A 140 -14.23 -6.54 12.49
N ASN A 141 -15.22 -5.70 12.18
CA ASN A 141 -15.33 -5.02 10.90
C ASN A 141 -14.32 -3.87 10.79
N GLU A 142 -14.12 -3.08 11.84
CA GLU A 142 -13.10 -2.03 11.87
C GLU A 142 -11.68 -2.61 11.75
N VAL A 143 -11.41 -3.77 12.38
CA VAL A 143 -10.13 -4.50 12.20
C VAL A 143 -9.96 -4.99 10.76
N LYS A 144 -11.03 -5.43 10.11
CA LYS A 144 -11.01 -5.84 8.71
C LYS A 144 -10.71 -4.63 7.80
N MET A 145 -11.39 -3.51 8.04
CA MET A 145 -11.18 -2.25 7.31
C MET A 145 -9.76 -1.73 7.47
N PHE A 146 -9.21 -1.71 8.70
CA PHE A 146 -7.81 -1.38 8.96
C PHE A 146 -6.86 -2.19 8.08
N ASN A 147 -7.07 -3.51 8.00
CA ASN A 147 -6.22 -4.39 7.20
C ASN A 147 -6.32 -4.12 5.71
N GLN A 148 -7.53 -3.94 5.19
CA GLN A 148 -7.74 -3.63 3.78
C GLN A 148 -7.08 -2.29 3.41
N LEU A 149 -7.25 -1.25 4.24
CA LEU A 149 -6.59 0.05 4.06
C LEU A 149 -5.06 -0.07 4.10
N ARG A 150 -4.50 -0.90 4.99
CA ARG A 150 -3.06 -1.20 5.08
C ARG A 150 -2.53 -1.88 3.83
N VAL A 151 -3.27 -2.85 3.29
CA VAL A 151 -2.90 -3.56 2.06
C VAL A 151 -2.89 -2.60 0.87
N LEU A 152 -3.92 -1.76 0.75
CA LEU A 152 -4.02 -0.72 -0.27
C LEU A 152 -2.88 0.30 -0.18
N ARG A 153 -2.55 0.75 1.04
CA ARG A 153 -1.38 1.61 1.31
C ARG A 153 -0.08 0.99 0.85
N ASN A 154 0.16 -0.28 1.19
CA ASN A 154 1.36 -0.99 0.79
C ASN A 154 1.47 -1.15 -0.72
N LYS A 155 0.34 -1.37 -1.39
CA LYS A 155 0.28 -1.43 -2.84
C LYS A 155 0.68 -0.10 -3.48
N ALA A 156 0.07 1.01 -3.05
CA ALA A 156 0.44 2.34 -3.51
C ALA A 156 1.91 2.68 -3.21
N ALA A 157 2.44 2.24 -2.06
CA ALA A 157 3.83 2.48 -1.68
C ALA A 157 4.85 1.80 -2.60
N HIS A 158 4.54 0.59 -3.08
CA HIS A 158 5.40 -0.22 -3.95
C HIS A 158 5.33 0.18 -5.42
N ASP A 159 4.29 0.91 -5.81
CA ASP A 159 4.20 1.47 -7.15
C ASP A 159 4.80 2.89 -7.20
N ARG A 160 5.91 3.04 -7.92
CA ARG A 160 6.66 4.31 -8.01
C ARG A 160 5.98 5.33 -8.91
N ASP A 161 5.21 4.85 -9.89
CA ASP A 161 4.49 5.67 -10.87
C ASP A 161 2.98 5.63 -10.59
N PHE A 162 2.61 5.29 -9.35
CA PHE A 162 1.23 5.18 -8.88
C PHE A 162 0.45 6.45 -9.19
N ASN A 163 -0.52 6.35 -10.10
CA ASN A 163 -1.36 7.45 -10.47
C ASN A 163 -2.83 7.07 -10.32
N LEU A 164 -3.58 7.91 -9.62
CA LEU A 164 -5.00 7.74 -9.45
C LEU A 164 -5.63 9.14 -9.43
N HIS A 165 -6.85 9.24 -9.95
CA HIS A 165 -7.58 10.50 -9.99
C HIS A 165 -9.05 10.26 -9.63
N GLY A 166 -9.63 11.21 -8.87
CA GLY A 166 -11.05 11.22 -8.49
C GLY A 166 -11.43 10.22 -7.39
N MET A 167 -12.67 9.74 -7.46
CA MET A 167 -13.40 9.00 -6.43
C MET A 167 -12.61 7.92 -5.64
N PRO A 168 -11.75 7.08 -6.25
CA PRO A 168 -11.00 6.08 -5.48
C PRO A 168 -10.06 6.66 -4.43
N ILE A 169 -9.47 7.83 -4.68
CA ILE A 169 -8.60 8.50 -3.71
C ILE A 169 -9.43 9.18 -2.62
N GLU A 170 -10.46 9.92 -3.02
CA GLU A 170 -11.34 10.67 -2.11
C GLU A 170 -11.94 9.72 -1.07
N ALA A 171 -12.47 8.58 -1.53
CA ALA A 171 -13.03 7.56 -0.67
C ALA A 171 -11.96 6.89 0.21
N TYR A 172 -10.74 6.67 -0.29
CA TYR A 172 -9.66 6.11 0.54
C TYR A 172 -9.28 7.07 1.68
N ILE A 173 -9.12 8.36 1.39
CA ILE A 173 -8.81 9.40 2.37
C ILE A 173 -9.92 9.44 3.42
N ASP A 174 -11.16 9.51 2.97
CA ASP A 174 -12.33 9.61 3.82
C ASP A 174 -12.50 8.39 4.76
N LEU A 175 -12.39 7.17 4.23
CA LEU A 175 -12.39 5.94 5.03
C LEU A 175 -11.25 5.92 6.05
N SER A 176 -10.07 6.43 5.67
CA SER A 176 -8.91 6.45 6.57
C SER A 176 -9.09 7.43 7.72
N LEU A 177 -9.55 8.65 7.45
CA LEU A 177 -9.83 9.65 8.47
C LEU A 177 -10.99 9.21 9.39
N SER A 178 -12.04 8.63 8.82
CA SER A 178 -13.18 8.10 9.57
C SER A 178 -12.73 7.02 10.56
N LEU A 179 -11.89 6.07 10.11
CA LEU A 179 -11.35 5.04 10.99
C LEU A 179 -10.39 5.61 12.05
N ALA A 180 -9.52 6.55 11.68
CA ALA A 180 -8.61 7.19 12.62
C ALA A 180 -9.38 7.90 13.74
N ASN A 181 -10.41 8.66 13.39
CA ASN A 181 -11.27 9.35 14.34
C ASN A 181 -12.00 8.36 15.27
N ARG A 182 -12.54 7.27 14.71
CA ARG A 182 -13.17 6.20 15.50
C ARG A 182 -12.21 5.56 16.50
N ILE A 183 -10.96 5.30 16.10
CA ILE A 183 -9.91 4.80 17.00
C ILE A 183 -9.59 5.80 18.11
N SER A 184 -9.54 7.10 17.79
CA SER A 184 -9.31 8.15 18.78
C SER A 184 -10.45 8.25 19.80
N LEU A 185 -11.71 8.16 19.35
CA LEU A 185 -12.89 8.18 20.21
C LEU A 185 -12.94 6.97 21.15
N ALA A 186 -12.62 5.77 20.65
CA ALA A 186 -12.58 4.57 21.47
C ALA A 186 -11.54 4.67 22.61
N GLY A 187 -10.47 5.45 22.43
CA GLY A 187 -9.50 5.74 23.49
C GLY A 187 -9.93 6.81 24.50
N THR A 188 -11.09 7.45 24.30
CA THR A 188 -11.66 8.46 25.22
C THR A 188 -12.89 7.95 25.98
N GLU A 189 -13.53 6.88 25.52
CA GLU A 189 -14.74 6.29 26.11
C GLU A 189 -14.44 5.23 27.21
N LEU A 190 -13.17 4.89 27.43
CA LEU A 190 -12.67 3.94 28.44
C LEU A 190 -11.94 4.67 29.57
#